data_AF-A0AAW6DXV9-F1
#
_entry.id   AF-A0AAW6DXV9-F1
#
_cell.length_a   1.000
_cell.length_b   1.000
_cell.length_c   1.000
_cell.angle_alpha   90.00
_cell.angle_beta   90.00
_cell.angle_gamma   90.00
#
_symmetry.space_group_name_H-M   'P 1'
#
loop_
_entity.id
_entity.type
_entity.pdbx_description
1 polymer ?
#
loop_
_entity_poly.entity_id
_entity_poly.type
_entity_poly.pdbx_seq_one_letter_code
_entity_poly.pdbx_strand_id
1 'polypeptide(L)'
;MSIFKRLENHYKSKSYLTYHAANEHEQLLLFYPNYKSTKIYVIHKSDDSKWFDLGCLERGDDEKLGVSFYDGCDNNFDKMIAKMKGVDKAAEDYRFTIFYDPDTDTYWIDNSLQLFFENQEAVITTYLKENGYQLISMTGEK
;
A
#
# COMPACT_ATOMS: atom_id res chain seq x y z
N MET A 1 3.81 -19.65 -12.01
CA MET A 1 4.15 -18.82 -10.83
C MET A 1 3.08 -17.75 -10.72
N SER A 2 2.48 -17.54 -9.54
CA SER A 2 1.46 -16.49 -9.36
C SER A 2 2.07 -15.10 -9.56
N ILE A 3 1.25 -14.12 -9.94
CA ILE A 3 1.70 -12.73 -10.12
C ILE A 3 2.25 -12.15 -8.81
N PHE A 4 1.60 -12.44 -7.67
CA PHE A 4 2.10 -12.05 -6.34
C PHE A 4 3.50 -12.59 -6.06
N LYS A 5 3.77 -13.87 -6.34
CA LYS A 5 5.11 -14.44 -6.15
C LYS A 5 6.16 -13.80 -7.09
N ARG A 6 5.76 -13.43 -8.31
CA ARG A 6 6.64 -12.71 -9.25
C ARG A 6 6.96 -11.29 -8.76
N LEU A 7 5.97 -10.57 -8.24
CA LEU A 7 6.11 -9.23 -7.66
C LEU A 7 6.95 -9.27 -6.38
N GLU A 8 6.67 -10.22 -5.49
CA GLU A 8 7.43 -10.47 -4.27
C GLU A 8 8.92 -10.66 -4.61
N ASN A 9 9.26 -11.55 -5.53
CA ASN A 9 10.64 -11.77 -5.97
C ASN A 9 11.28 -10.50 -6.58
N HIS A 10 10.50 -9.69 -7.30
CA HIS A 10 10.99 -8.44 -7.89
C HIS A 10 11.37 -7.40 -6.84
N TYR A 11 10.56 -7.24 -5.80
CA TYR A 11 10.85 -6.28 -4.73
C TYR A 11 11.95 -6.79 -3.80
N LYS A 12 11.95 -8.10 -3.48
CA LYS A 12 13.04 -8.74 -2.74
C LYS A 12 14.40 -8.56 -3.40
N SER A 13 14.49 -8.71 -4.73
CA SER A 13 15.76 -8.51 -5.45
C SER A 13 16.28 -7.06 -5.42
N LYS A 14 15.44 -6.12 -5.01
CA LYS A 14 15.77 -4.71 -4.78
C LYS A 14 15.90 -4.33 -3.30
N SER A 15 16.02 -5.33 -2.42
CA SER A 15 16.17 -5.14 -0.97
C SER A 15 14.96 -4.53 -0.25
N TYR A 16 13.76 -4.70 -0.82
CA TYR A 16 12.52 -4.38 -0.13
C TYR A 16 12.14 -5.54 0.79
N LEU A 17 11.53 -5.21 1.92
CA LEU A 17 10.80 -6.16 2.74
C LEU A 17 9.38 -6.28 2.19
N THR A 18 8.92 -7.52 2.06
CA THR A 18 7.62 -7.85 1.47
C THR A 18 6.81 -8.75 2.41
N TYR A 19 5.49 -8.55 2.43
CA TYR A 19 4.50 -9.29 3.19
C TYR A 19 3.36 -9.66 2.25
N HIS A 20 3.19 -10.94 1.97
CA HIS A 20 2.09 -11.46 1.17
C HIS A 20 1.08 -12.10 2.12
N ALA A 21 -0.16 -11.65 2.06
CA ALA A 21 -1.22 -12.12 2.93
C ALA A 21 -2.54 -12.27 2.16
N ALA A 22 -3.46 -13.05 2.71
CA ALA A 22 -4.79 -13.24 2.14
C ALA A 22 -5.83 -13.44 3.25
N ASN A 23 -7.07 -13.07 2.96
CA ASN A 23 -8.24 -13.44 3.75
C ASN A 23 -9.17 -14.31 2.88
N GLU A 24 -10.44 -14.49 3.28
CA GLU A 24 -11.41 -15.32 2.55
C GLU A 24 -11.77 -14.80 1.15
N HIS A 25 -11.49 -13.52 0.86
CA HIS A 25 -11.98 -12.85 -0.35
C HIS A 25 -10.88 -12.10 -1.12
N GLU A 26 -9.72 -11.88 -0.52
CA GLU A 26 -8.74 -10.92 -1.01
C GLU A 26 -7.31 -11.38 -0.76
N GLN A 27 -6.42 -10.95 -1.65
CA GLN A 27 -4.98 -11.10 -1.51
C GLN A 27 -4.31 -9.74 -1.59
N LEU A 28 -3.24 -9.60 -0.84
CA LEU A 28 -2.43 -8.39 -0.85
C LEU A 28 -0.94 -8.69 -0.78
N LEU A 29 -0.16 -7.79 -1.36
CA LEU A 29 1.28 -7.73 -1.19
C LEU A 29 1.63 -6.35 -0.66
N LEU A 30 2.04 -6.28 0.60
CA LEU A 30 2.63 -5.07 1.18
C LEU A 30 4.14 -5.13 1.01
N PHE A 31 4.76 -3.98 0.73
CA PHE A 31 6.21 -3.90 0.64
C PHE A 31 6.72 -2.50 0.90
N TYR A 32 7.95 -2.42 1.40
CA TYR A 32 8.62 -1.16 1.66
C TYR A 32 10.13 -1.33 1.55
N PRO A 33 10.87 -0.27 1.15
CA PRO A 33 12.33 -0.33 1.13
C PRO A 33 12.85 -0.39 2.57
N ASN A 34 13.92 -1.14 2.81
CA ASN A 34 14.47 -1.36 4.17
C ASN A 34 15.21 -0.12 4.71
N TYR A 35 14.47 0.95 5.00
CA TYR A 35 14.94 2.20 5.59
C TYR A 35 14.13 2.56 6.84
N LYS A 36 14.71 3.44 7.67
CA LYS A 36 14.15 3.81 8.98
C LYS A 36 12.71 4.33 8.93
N SER A 37 12.34 5.12 7.92
CA SER A 37 11.00 5.67 7.80
C SER A 37 10.59 5.73 6.34
N THR A 38 9.51 5.03 5.99
CA THR A 38 9.07 4.87 4.60
C THR A 38 7.55 4.76 4.51
N LYS A 39 7.04 4.99 3.30
CA LYS A 39 5.71 4.52 2.90
C LYS A 39 5.68 2.99 2.87
N ILE A 40 4.50 2.42 3.04
CA ILE A 40 4.24 0.99 2.84
C ILE A 40 3.33 0.87 1.63
N TYR A 41 3.86 0.34 0.54
CA TYR A 41 3.11 0.16 -0.70
C TYR A 41 2.24 -1.08 -0.62
N VAL A 42 1.09 -1.04 -1.30
CA VAL A 42 0.10 -2.12 -1.33
C VAL A 42 -0.26 -2.43 -2.78
N ILE A 43 -0.24 -3.72 -3.10
CA ILE A 43 -0.89 -4.27 -4.28
C ILE A 43 -2.00 -5.17 -3.77
N HIS A 44 -3.25 -4.82 -4.06
CA HIS A 44 -4.45 -5.49 -3.60
C HIS A 44 -5.17 -6.16 -4.77
N LYS A 45 -5.81 -7.30 -4.50
CA LYS A 45 -6.68 -7.98 -5.46
C LYS A 45 -7.76 -8.77 -4.71
N SER A 46 -9.02 -8.42 -4.95
CA SER A 46 -10.16 -9.26 -4.56
C SER A 46 -10.26 -10.49 -5.48
N ASP A 47 -10.72 -11.62 -4.97
CA ASP A 47 -10.76 -12.91 -5.67
C ASP A 47 -11.55 -12.86 -6.97
N ASP A 48 -12.71 -12.20 -6.95
CA ASP A 48 -13.60 -12.06 -8.11
C ASP A 48 -13.12 -11.02 -9.13
N SER A 49 -12.09 -10.24 -8.79
CA SER A 49 -11.57 -9.18 -9.64
C SER A 49 -10.45 -9.66 -10.56
N LYS A 50 -10.49 -9.24 -11.83
CA LYS A 50 -9.33 -9.32 -12.75
C LYS A 50 -8.39 -8.12 -12.61
N TRP A 51 -8.79 -7.14 -11.79
CA TRP A 51 -8.11 -5.89 -11.57
C TRP A 51 -7.32 -5.91 -10.26
N PHE A 52 -6.19 -5.23 -10.27
CA PHE A 52 -5.33 -5.01 -9.12
C PHE A 52 -5.35 -3.54 -8.77
N ASP A 53 -5.58 -3.25 -7.50
CA ASP A 53 -5.52 -1.91 -6.95
C ASP A 53 -4.12 -1.66 -6.37
N LEU A 54 -3.59 -0.46 -6.63
CA LEU A 54 -2.21 -0.08 -6.33
C LEU A 54 -2.23 1.15 -5.43
N GLY A 55 -1.61 1.06 -4.26
CA GLY A 55 -1.81 2.05 -3.21
C GLY A 55 -0.72 2.09 -2.15
N CYS A 56 -1.02 2.78 -1.06
CA CYS A 56 -0.20 2.88 0.14
C CYS A 56 -1.05 2.67 1.40
N LEU A 57 -0.44 2.17 2.47
CA LEU A 57 -1.04 2.29 3.80
C LEU A 57 -0.94 3.74 4.28
N GLU A 58 -2.02 4.18 4.92
CA GLU A 58 -2.18 5.54 5.42
C GLU A 58 -2.88 5.48 6.78
N ARG A 59 -2.61 6.48 7.61
CA ARG A 59 -3.35 6.69 8.86
C ARG A 59 -3.87 8.11 8.88
N GLY A 60 -5.19 8.26 9.00
CA GLY A 60 -5.85 9.55 9.13
C GLY A 60 -6.04 9.96 10.59
N ASP A 61 -6.76 11.07 10.81
CA ASP A 61 -7.06 11.64 12.13
C ASP A 61 -7.83 10.69 13.07
N ASP A 62 -8.56 9.71 12.53
CA ASP A 62 -9.27 8.71 13.34
C ASP A 62 -8.34 7.60 13.88
N GLU A 63 -7.03 7.74 13.65
CA GLU A 63 -5.94 6.82 14.00
C GLU A 63 -6.07 5.43 13.36
N LYS A 64 -7.03 5.21 12.46
CA LYS A 64 -7.22 3.93 11.79
C LYS A 64 -6.27 3.79 10.60
N LEU A 65 -5.73 2.59 10.45
CA LEU A 65 -4.93 2.22 9.29
C LEU A 65 -5.88 1.85 8.13
N GLY A 66 -5.74 2.56 7.02
CA GLY A 66 -6.43 2.31 5.77
C GLY A 66 -5.46 2.12 4.61
N VAL A 67 -6.00 1.70 3.46
CA VAL A 67 -5.28 1.69 2.19
C VAL A 67 -5.95 2.68 1.26
N SER A 68 -5.18 3.64 0.74
CA SER A 68 -5.63 4.50 -0.35
C SER A 68 -5.09 3.97 -1.67
N PHE A 69 -5.98 3.80 -2.64
CA PHE A 69 -5.65 3.33 -3.98
C PHE A 69 -5.54 4.50 -4.95
N TYR A 70 -4.38 4.61 -5.57
CA TYR A 70 -4.02 5.72 -6.45
C TYR A 70 -4.03 5.33 -7.93
N ASP A 71 -3.95 4.03 -8.21
CA ASP A 71 -4.00 3.50 -9.57
C ASP A 71 -4.48 2.04 -9.53
N GLY A 72 -4.68 1.45 -10.70
CA GLY A 72 -4.92 0.03 -10.84
C GLY A 72 -4.62 -0.48 -12.24
N CYS A 73 -4.55 -1.81 -12.38
CA CYS A 73 -4.41 -2.45 -13.68
C CYS A 73 -4.85 -3.90 -13.72
N ASP A 74 -4.98 -4.42 -14.94
CA ASP A 74 -5.09 -5.83 -15.23
C ASP A 74 -3.84 -6.61 -14.79
N ASN A 75 -3.95 -7.94 -14.74
CA ASN A 75 -2.88 -8.87 -14.37
C ASN A 75 -1.71 -8.86 -15.38
N ASN A 76 -0.90 -7.81 -15.35
CA ASN A 76 0.24 -7.61 -16.20
C ASN A 76 1.41 -7.06 -15.38
N PHE A 77 2.42 -7.90 -15.18
CA PHE A 77 3.57 -7.58 -14.34
C PHE A 77 4.28 -6.28 -14.73
N ASP A 78 4.61 -6.09 -16.01
CA ASP A 78 5.39 -4.93 -16.44
C ASP A 78 4.59 -3.63 -16.27
N LYS A 79 3.28 -3.70 -16.53
CA LYS A 79 2.35 -2.58 -16.30
C LYS A 79 2.20 -2.25 -14.81
N MET A 80 2.10 -3.26 -13.94
CA MET A 80 2.04 -3.07 -12.49
C MET A 80 3.32 -2.39 -11.98
N ILE A 81 4.50 -2.85 -12.40
CA ILE A 81 5.78 -2.23 -12.03
C ILE A 81 5.88 -0.78 -12.53
N ALA A 82 5.40 -0.50 -13.73
CA ALA A 82 5.37 0.86 -14.26
C ALA A 82 4.42 1.77 -13.45
N LYS A 83 3.22 1.29 -13.12
CA LYS A 83 2.22 2.06 -12.38
C LYS A 83 2.57 2.28 -10.91
N MET A 84 3.24 1.32 -10.25
CA MET A 84 3.73 1.51 -8.89
C MET A 84 4.71 2.69 -8.76
N LYS A 85 5.42 3.08 -9.83
CA LYS A 85 6.22 4.32 -9.83
C LYS A 85 5.35 5.58 -9.81
N GLY A 86 4.16 5.51 -10.42
CA GLY A 86 3.17 6.58 -10.38
C GLY A 86 2.47 6.70 -9.03
N VAL A 87 2.23 5.58 -8.34
CA VAL A 87 1.63 5.55 -6.99
C VAL A 87 2.45 6.35 -5.98
N ASP A 88 3.78 6.18 -5.97
CA ASP A 88 4.64 6.93 -5.05
C ASP A 88 4.50 8.45 -5.24
N LYS A 89 4.51 8.89 -6.49
CA LYS A 89 4.28 10.30 -6.83
C LYS A 89 2.88 10.77 -6.44
N ALA A 90 1.84 9.99 -6.74
CA ALA A 90 0.46 10.35 -6.44
C ALA A 90 0.23 10.51 -4.93
N ALA A 91 0.79 9.63 -4.11
CA ALA A 91 0.71 9.73 -2.66
C ALA A 91 1.42 10.99 -2.13
N GLU A 92 2.55 11.39 -2.74
CA GLU A 92 3.22 12.65 -2.38
C GLU A 92 2.45 13.89 -2.84
N ASP A 93 1.92 13.89 -4.06
CA ASP A 93 1.12 14.99 -4.60
C ASP A 93 -0.16 15.18 -3.75
N TYR A 94 -0.79 14.10 -3.28
CA TYR A 94 -1.97 14.16 -2.41
C TYR A 94 -1.72 14.92 -1.11
N ARG A 95 -0.55 14.73 -0.47
CA ARG A 95 -0.16 15.41 0.77
C ARG A 95 -0.12 16.94 0.67
N PHE A 96 0.10 17.46 -0.53
CA PHE A 96 0.14 18.90 -0.78
C PHE A 96 -1.09 19.42 -1.54
N THR A 97 -2.12 18.57 -1.70
CA THR A 97 -3.35 18.97 -2.36
C THR A 97 -4.08 19.99 -1.49
N ILE A 98 -4.43 21.11 -2.12
CA ILE A 98 -5.26 22.14 -1.51
C ILE A 98 -6.71 21.82 -1.86
N PHE A 99 -7.51 21.51 -0.84
CA PHE A 99 -8.93 21.26 -0.96
C PHE A 99 -9.70 22.57 -0.80
N TYR A 100 -10.74 22.74 -1.60
CA TYR A 100 -11.68 23.84 -1.48
C TYR A 100 -12.96 23.33 -0.85
N ASP A 101 -13.37 23.95 0.26
CA ASP A 101 -14.66 23.71 0.90
C ASP A 101 -15.66 24.79 0.44
N PRO A 102 -16.64 24.43 -0.41
CA PRO A 102 -17.63 25.37 -0.92
C PRO A 102 -18.61 25.86 0.16
N ASP A 103 -18.79 25.12 1.26
CA ASP A 103 -19.75 25.47 2.31
C ASP A 103 -19.21 26.59 3.20
N THR A 104 -17.87 26.65 3.36
CA THR A 104 -17.19 27.66 4.17
C THR A 104 -16.44 28.70 3.34
N ASP A 105 -16.34 28.53 2.02
CA ASP A 105 -15.48 29.33 1.12
C ASP A 105 -14.03 29.37 1.60
N THR A 106 -13.52 28.23 2.07
CA THR A 106 -12.15 28.11 2.59
C THR A 106 -11.32 27.08 1.84
N TYR A 107 -10.01 27.26 1.94
CA TYR A 107 -9.03 26.30 1.44
C TYR A 107 -8.33 25.64 2.63
N TRP A 108 -8.13 24.33 2.54
CA TRP A 108 -7.41 23.56 3.56
C TRP A 108 -6.48 22.53 2.92
N ILE A 109 -5.49 22.11 3.68
CA ILE A 109 -4.57 21.01 3.32
C ILE A 109 -4.79 19.91 4.33
N ASP A 110 -4.94 18.69 3.86
CA ASP A 110 -5.01 17.53 4.74
C ASP A 110 -3.64 17.19 5.33
N ASN A 111 -3.33 17.76 6.49
CA ASN A 111 -2.12 17.43 7.25
C ASN A 111 -2.31 16.27 8.22
N SER A 112 -3.50 15.66 8.27
CA SER A 112 -3.79 14.54 9.17
C SER A 112 -3.14 13.24 8.73
N LEU A 113 -2.87 13.12 7.43
CA LEU A 113 -2.45 11.87 6.83
C LEU A 113 -0.99 11.53 7.12
N GLN A 114 -0.79 10.51 7.95
CA GLN A 114 0.48 9.85 8.11
C GLN A 114 0.70 8.84 6.99
N LEU A 115 1.70 9.12 6.14
CA LEU A 115 2.18 8.24 5.07
C LEU A 115 3.51 7.54 5.38
N PHE A 116 4.29 8.09 6.30
CA PHE A 116 5.62 7.58 6.64
C PHE A 116 5.58 6.95 8.04
N PHE A 117 6.05 5.72 8.13
CA PHE A 117 6.03 4.93 9.36
C PHE A 117 7.45 4.55 9.76
N GLU A 118 7.81 4.73 11.02
CA GLU A 118 9.13 4.33 11.55
C GLU A 118 9.20 2.84 11.91
N ASN A 119 8.06 2.21 12.17
CA ASN A 119 7.95 0.80 12.50
C ASN A 119 6.94 0.12 11.57
N GLN A 120 7.35 -0.04 10.32
CA GLN A 120 6.53 -0.58 9.24
C GLN A 120 6.06 -2.01 9.54
N GLU A 121 6.90 -2.83 10.19
CA GLU A 121 6.55 -4.21 10.57
C GLU A 121 5.36 -4.23 11.55
N ALA A 122 5.39 -3.39 12.59
CA ALA A 122 4.28 -3.28 13.53
C ALA A 122 3.01 -2.76 12.85
N VAL A 123 3.15 -1.76 11.97
CA VAL A 123 2.03 -1.20 11.19
C VAL A 123 1.37 -2.25 10.32
N ILE A 124 2.16 -3.03 9.57
CA ILE A 124 1.66 -4.12 8.73
C ILE A 124 0.98 -5.18 9.60
N THR A 125 1.62 -5.61 10.69
CA THR A 125 1.07 -6.66 11.56
C THR A 125 -0.27 -6.25 12.16
N THR A 126 -0.40 -5.00 12.62
CA THR A 126 -1.66 -4.45 13.11
C THR A 126 -2.71 -4.43 12.00
N TYR A 127 -2.39 -3.89 10.83
CA TYR A 127 -3.31 -3.81 9.70
C TYR A 127 -3.83 -5.19 9.28
N LEU A 128 -2.94 -6.17 9.13
CA LEU A 128 -3.32 -7.54 8.75
C LEU A 128 -4.26 -8.16 9.79
N LYS A 129 -3.94 -8.00 11.08
CA LYS A 129 -4.74 -8.55 12.19
C LYS A 129 -6.13 -7.92 12.25
N GLU A 130 -6.22 -6.60 12.15
CA GLU A 130 -7.49 -5.87 12.24
C GLU A 130 -8.42 -6.15 11.06
N ASN A 131 -7.85 -6.47 9.89
CA ASN A 131 -8.61 -6.75 8.66
C ASN A 131 -8.71 -8.26 8.34
N GLY A 132 -8.36 -9.14 9.28
CA GLY A 132 -8.55 -10.59 9.15
C GLY A 132 -7.67 -11.28 8.10
N TYR A 133 -6.56 -10.67 7.69
CA TYR A 133 -5.61 -11.28 6.77
C TYR A 133 -4.67 -12.27 7.48
N GLN A 134 -4.47 -13.41 6.84
CA GLN A 134 -3.48 -14.42 7.23
C GLN A 134 -2.21 -14.24 6.39
N LEU A 135 -1.06 -14.22 7.06
CA LEU A 135 0.23 -14.10 6.40
C LEU A 135 0.57 -15.40 5.65
N ILE A 136 0.85 -15.29 4.36
CA ILE A 136 1.27 -16.40 3.49
C ILE A 136 2.79 -16.47 3.41
N SER A 137 3.46 -15.34 3.22
CA SER A 137 4.91 -15.23 3.22
C SER A 137 5.39 -13.85 3.63
N MET A 138 6.57 -13.78 4.24
CA MET A 138 7.26 -12.52 4.49
C MET A 138 8.76 -12.63 4.19
N THR A 139 9.43 -11.49 4.12
CA THR A 139 10.89 -11.42 4.06
C THR A 139 11.41 -11.10 5.45
N GLY A 140 12.31 -11.91 6.00
CA GLY A 140 12.86 -11.69 7.34
C GLY A 140 12.87 -12.92 8.25
N GLU A 141 12.20 -14.02 7.88
CA GLU A 141 12.45 -15.32 8.52
C GLU A 141 13.90 -15.73 8.24
N LYS A 142 14.68 -15.83 9.32
CA LYS A 142 15.95 -16.56 9.38
C LYS A 142 15.67 -18.04 9.56
#